data_AF-A0A5C2HKL9-F1
#
_entry.id   AF-A0A5C2HKL9-F1
#
_cell.length_a   1.000
_cell.length_b   1.000
_cell.length_c   1.000
_cell.angle_alpha   90.00
_cell.angle_beta   90.00
_cell.angle_gamma   90.00
#
_symmetry.space_group_name_H-M   'P 1'
#
loop_
_entity.id
_entity.type
_entity.pdbx_description
1 polymer ?
#
loop_
_entity_poly.entity_id
_entity_poly.type
_entity_poly.pdbx_seq_one_letter_code
_entity_poly.pdbx_strand_id
1 'polypeptide(L)'
;MGRDLLCQFEAARQPWDSYGDLSLSGQRLHDLVYPIPVFSERELAEQQQRLEQIEVIQPAIGLLSLSHLALLQQLGLKPDSYAGHSYGEIPALYAAGVIDSADEMLAISCKRAELMAAVSQRQGGGARGGMSAIFCSPAQLEALLQSFEGSLSIANINSRKQSVVTGAVSDLATFEALLTQQQLRFRRLNVPTAFHSDWVAAAEDELAKCLHPKRFHRPRVPIFSNLTGKLYPDKSSDIKAELSAQLANQVHFMAELEQMHQSGVTTFIEAGPGRALSQMVRDTLGEAANAISLDLGPKVDSVSAFWRAMAQLHALGVPISLSSLWNDFAPEERPLTQREGSQATVMINGANFGKPYPPKGGSAALPKANETAKTALLSTPTHFINPLKQTVTMNSTPPHPQPQAVNSTQPAPIRAVPEAALSAEWLTTIEAIQQSAFQAQQAFQQTLAQSHQGYLQATQQLLSSLVGVAAGAAPTQTAIPAPPPPRPAVGGRARPPPPAGDAVPLAPPPAPPRQWLQRHSKRRLRSIRLRSILNRYS
;
A
#
# COMPACT_ATOMS: atom_id res chain seq x y z
N MET A 1 -1.75 3.99 0.45
CA MET A 1 -1.17 2.67 0.04
C MET A 1 -1.57 2.37 -1.40
N GLY A 2 -0.75 1.73 -2.24
CA GLY A 2 -1.16 1.31 -3.60
C GLY A 2 -1.68 2.39 -4.57
N ARG A 3 -1.45 3.69 -4.29
CA ARG A 3 -2.11 4.83 -4.96
C ARG A 3 -1.92 4.80 -6.47
N ASP A 4 -0.68 4.64 -6.89
CA ASP A 4 -0.23 4.80 -8.28
C ASP A 4 -0.80 3.67 -9.15
N LEU A 5 -0.96 2.48 -8.55
CA LEU A 5 -1.67 1.34 -9.13
C LEU A 5 -3.15 1.64 -9.44
N LEU A 6 -3.86 2.35 -8.53
CA LEU A 6 -5.25 2.78 -8.75
C LEU A 6 -5.36 3.89 -9.82
N CYS A 7 -4.36 4.75 -9.92
CA CYS A 7 -4.28 5.74 -10.99
C CYS A 7 -4.06 5.06 -12.36
N GLN A 8 -3.25 4.01 -12.41
CA GLN A 8 -2.79 3.39 -13.66
C GLN A 8 -3.72 2.30 -14.22
N PHE A 9 -4.44 1.54 -13.38
CA PHE A 9 -5.24 0.40 -13.84
C PHE A 9 -6.69 0.47 -13.35
N GLU A 10 -7.65 0.41 -14.27
CA GLU A 10 -9.06 0.54 -13.93
C GLU A 10 -9.56 -0.60 -13.03
N ALA A 11 -9.24 -1.86 -13.32
CA ALA A 11 -9.67 -2.99 -12.49
C ALA A 11 -9.16 -2.91 -11.04
N ALA A 12 -8.01 -2.25 -10.80
CA ALA A 12 -7.52 -1.99 -9.45
C ALA A 12 -8.35 -0.89 -8.76
N ARG A 13 -8.82 0.11 -9.51
CA ARG A 13 -9.59 1.26 -9.03
C ARG A 13 -11.07 0.95 -8.80
N GLN A 14 -11.70 0.10 -9.61
CA GLN A 14 -13.12 -0.26 -9.54
C GLN A 14 -13.64 -0.64 -8.13
N PRO A 15 -12.89 -1.39 -7.27
CA PRO A 15 -13.26 -1.60 -5.86
C PRO A 15 -13.33 -0.31 -5.02
N TRP A 16 -12.50 0.69 -5.31
CA TRP A 16 -12.52 2.01 -4.64
C TRP A 16 -13.61 2.91 -5.23
N ASP A 17 -13.84 2.85 -6.54
CA ASP A 17 -14.97 3.55 -7.18
C ASP A 17 -16.33 3.01 -6.67
N SER A 18 -16.39 1.74 -6.25
CA SER A 18 -17.58 1.10 -5.66
C SER A 18 -17.76 1.32 -4.16
N TYR A 19 -16.67 1.42 -3.39
CA TYR A 19 -16.70 1.32 -1.92
C TYR A 19 -15.86 2.37 -1.17
N GLY A 20 -15.20 3.31 -1.85
CA GLY A 20 -14.35 4.34 -1.26
C GLY A 20 -15.11 5.38 -0.42
N ASP A 21 -16.35 5.68 -0.80
CA ASP A 21 -17.27 6.57 -0.05
C ASP A 21 -17.76 5.96 1.30
N LEU A 22 -17.35 4.72 1.64
CA LEU A 22 -17.68 4.06 2.92
C LEU A 22 -17.29 4.96 4.11
N SER A 23 -18.29 5.38 4.89
CA SER A 23 -18.10 6.32 6.00
C SER A 23 -17.61 5.61 7.27
N LEU A 24 -16.42 5.98 7.72
CA LEU A 24 -15.75 5.50 8.92
C LEU A 24 -15.37 6.72 9.78
N SER A 25 -15.80 6.73 11.04
CA SER A 25 -15.56 7.87 11.96
C SER A 25 -15.97 9.24 11.39
N GLY A 26 -17.01 9.28 10.55
CA GLY A 26 -17.53 10.50 9.92
C GLY A 26 -16.75 10.99 8.69
N GLN A 27 -15.75 10.26 8.23
CA GLN A 27 -14.98 10.54 7.01
C GLN A 27 -15.07 9.36 6.03
N ARG A 28 -14.86 9.61 4.74
CA ARG A 28 -14.89 8.55 3.73
C ARG A 28 -13.57 7.79 3.71
N LEU A 29 -13.63 6.49 3.45
CA LEU A 29 -12.46 5.62 3.46
C LEU A 29 -11.37 6.07 2.45
N HIS A 30 -11.73 6.60 1.27
CA HIS A 30 -10.72 7.17 0.37
C HIS A 30 -10.08 8.46 0.90
N ASP A 31 -10.83 9.33 1.60
CA ASP A 31 -10.28 10.56 2.19
C ASP A 31 -9.30 10.25 3.34
N LEU A 32 -9.48 9.09 4.00
CA LEU A 32 -8.61 8.57 5.06
C LEU A 32 -7.36 7.85 4.54
N VAL A 33 -7.45 7.15 3.40
CA VAL A 33 -6.34 6.37 2.81
C VAL A 33 -5.52 7.16 1.79
N TYR A 34 -6.13 8.16 1.16
CA TYR A 34 -5.54 9.09 0.19
C TYR A 34 -5.82 10.56 0.58
N PRO A 35 -5.46 10.98 1.80
CA PRO A 35 -5.73 12.35 2.26
C PRO A 35 -5.00 13.39 1.41
N ILE A 36 -5.53 14.62 1.42
CA ILE A 36 -4.89 15.78 0.80
C ILE A 36 -3.49 15.96 1.41
N PRO A 37 -2.41 16.06 0.60
CA PRO A 37 -1.06 16.25 1.11
C PRO A 37 -0.92 17.50 1.98
N VAL A 38 -0.25 17.33 3.12
CA VAL A 38 0.04 18.37 4.12
C VAL A 38 1.54 18.59 4.23
N PHE A 39 1.94 19.78 4.70
CA PHE A 39 3.34 20.22 4.68
C PHE A 39 4.00 20.28 6.06
N SER A 40 3.27 20.19 7.17
CA SER A 40 3.86 20.05 8.49
C SER A 40 3.99 18.57 8.90
N GLU A 41 5.08 18.25 9.60
CA GLU A 41 5.32 16.92 10.17
C GLU A 41 4.21 16.50 11.14
N ARG A 42 3.62 17.48 11.85
CA ARG A 42 2.51 17.27 12.76
C ARG A 42 1.26 16.79 12.01
N GLU A 43 0.81 17.51 10.99
CA GLU A 43 -0.38 17.12 10.23
C GLU A 43 -0.18 15.78 9.53
N LEU A 44 1.04 15.50 9.05
CA LEU A 44 1.40 14.21 8.45
C LEU A 44 1.33 13.06 9.47
N ALA A 45 1.84 13.29 10.69
CA ALA A 45 1.70 12.33 11.80
C ALA A 45 0.24 12.11 12.20
N GLU A 46 -0.57 13.18 12.25
CA GLU A 46 -2.01 13.08 12.52
C GLU A 46 -2.78 12.34 11.40
N GLN A 47 -2.40 12.51 10.13
CA GLN A 47 -2.93 11.73 9.00
C GLN A 47 -2.56 10.25 9.11
N GLN A 48 -1.27 9.94 9.35
CA GLN A 48 -0.79 8.57 9.53
C GLN A 48 -1.46 7.89 10.74
N GLN A 49 -1.63 8.60 11.86
CA GLN A 49 -2.31 8.09 13.05
C GLN A 49 -3.80 7.78 12.77
N ARG A 50 -4.49 8.60 11.97
CA ARG A 50 -5.87 8.30 11.54
C ARG A 50 -5.95 7.05 10.64
N LEU A 51 -4.98 6.88 9.73
CA LEU A 51 -4.91 5.69 8.88
C LEU A 51 -4.58 4.42 9.69
N GLU A 52 -3.76 4.52 10.75
CA GLU A 52 -3.40 3.41 11.64
C GLU A 52 -4.50 3.03 12.66
N GLN A 53 -5.63 3.76 12.73
CA GLN A 53 -6.80 3.35 13.52
C GLN A 53 -7.33 2.00 13.02
N ILE A 54 -7.68 1.09 13.93
CA ILE A 54 -8.00 -0.29 13.57
C ILE A 54 -9.28 -0.37 12.72
N GLU A 55 -10.22 0.53 13.01
CA GLU A 55 -11.48 0.80 12.32
C GLU A 55 -11.27 1.22 10.85
N VAL A 56 -10.14 1.85 10.53
CA VAL A 56 -9.78 2.35 9.20
C VAL A 56 -8.88 1.36 8.47
N ILE A 57 -7.83 0.85 9.14
CA ILE A 57 -6.79 0.06 8.48
C ILE A 57 -7.29 -1.30 8.01
N GLN A 58 -8.23 -1.94 8.71
CA GLN A 58 -8.82 -3.22 8.27
C GLN A 58 -9.54 -3.08 6.92
N PRO A 59 -10.63 -2.27 6.78
CA PRO A 59 -11.28 -2.10 5.49
C PRO A 59 -10.38 -1.47 4.41
N ALA A 60 -9.41 -0.62 4.78
CA ALA A 60 -8.40 -0.12 3.82
C ALA A 60 -7.54 -1.24 3.20
N ILE A 61 -7.05 -2.17 4.03
CA ILE A 61 -6.33 -3.36 3.57
C ILE A 61 -7.28 -4.23 2.72
N GLY A 62 -8.54 -4.40 3.15
CA GLY A 62 -9.56 -5.15 2.43
C GLY A 62 -9.78 -4.64 0.99
N LEU A 63 -9.96 -3.33 0.81
CA LEU A 63 -10.11 -2.74 -0.53
C LEU A 63 -8.84 -2.87 -1.38
N LEU A 64 -7.65 -2.69 -0.82
CA LEU A 64 -6.41 -2.89 -1.59
C LEU A 64 -6.21 -4.38 -1.97
N SER A 65 -6.60 -5.32 -1.11
CA SER A 65 -6.64 -6.74 -1.44
C SER A 65 -7.66 -7.05 -2.56
N LEU A 66 -8.81 -6.36 -2.62
CA LEU A 66 -9.72 -6.44 -3.76
C LEU A 66 -9.10 -5.87 -5.05
N SER A 67 -8.43 -4.72 -4.99
CA SER A 67 -7.70 -4.13 -6.14
C SER A 67 -6.67 -5.11 -6.72
N HIS A 68 -5.89 -5.74 -5.85
CA HIS A 68 -4.93 -6.77 -6.24
C HIS A 68 -5.61 -8.03 -6.81
N LEU A 69 -6.69 -8.51 -6.19
CA LEU A 69 -7.45 -9.66 -6.67
C LEU A 69 -8.06 -9.41 -8.06
N ALA A 70 -8.60 -8.22 -8.31
CA ALA A 70 -9.16 -7.83 -9.59
C ALA A 70 -8.10 -7.82 -10.72
N LEU A 71 -6.90 -7.28 -10.46
CA LEU A 71 -5.78 -7.35 -11.41
C LEU A 71 -5.34 -8.79 -11.70
N LEU A 72 -5.20 -9.63 -10.68
CA LEU A 72 -4.86 -11.05 -10.85
C LEU A 72 -5.92 -11.78 -11.70
N GLN A 73 -7.19 -11.47 -11.51
CA GLN A 73 -8.30 -12.02 -12.29
C GLN A 73 -8.33 -11.50 -13.75
N GLN A 74 -8.11 -10.20 -13.97
CA GLN A 74 -7.98 -9.60 -15.32
C GLN A 74 -6.83 -10.24 -16.10
N LEU A 75 -5.71 -10.51 -15.44
CA LEU A 75 -4.56 -11.23 -15.98
C LEU A 75 -4.77 -12.74 -16.16
N GLY A 76 -5.92 -13.28 -15.72
CA GLY A 76 -6.30 -14.68 -15.91
C GLY A 76 -5.69 -15.68 -14.92
N LEU A 77 -5.00 -15.20 -13.87
CA LEU A 77 -4.43 -16.07 -12.83
C LEU A 77 -5.56 -16.74 -12.02
N LYS A 78 -5.32 -17.99 -11.63
CA LYS A 78 -6.30 -18.85 -10.93
C LYS A 78 -5.60 -19.54 -9.77
N PRO A 79 -5.66 -18.99 -8.55
CA PRO A 79 -5.03 -19.60 -7.38
C PRO A 79 -5.57 -21.00 -7.10
N ASP A 80 -4.68 -21.95 -6.85
CA ASP A 80 -5.04 -23.32 -6.45
C ASP A 80 -5.46 -23.42 -4.96
N SER A 81 -5.14 -22.42 -4.16
CA SER A 81 -5.51 -22.30 -2.74
C SER A 81 -5.41 -20.84 -2.27
N TYR A 82 -6.13 -20.51 -1.20
CA TYR A 82 -6.04 -19.23 -0.49
C TYR A 82 -5.65 -19.42 0.98
N ALA A 83 -5.04 -18.40 1.56
CA ALA A 83 -4.84 -18.22 3.00
C ALA A 83 -4.76 -16.71 3.28
N GLY A 84 -4.87 -16.30 4.54
CA GLY A 84 -4.78 -14.90 4.92
C GLY A 84 -4.38 -14.78 6.40
N HIS A 85 -3.63 -13.75 6.76
CA HIS A 85 -3.08 -13.61 8.12
C HIS A 85 -3.95 -12.69 8.98
N SER A 86 -4.49 -13.21 10.09
CA SER A 86 -5.40 -12.51 11.00
C SER A 86 -6.54 -11.84 10.22
N TYR A 87 -6.56 -10.51 10.13
CA TYR A 87 -7.56 -9.79 9.33
C TYR A 87 -7.66 -10.30 7.87
N GLY A 88 -6.52 -10.66 7.25
CA GLY A 88 -6.45 -11.08 5.85
C GLY A 88 -7.24 -12.35 5.52
N GLU A 89 -7.67 -13.12 6.53
CA GLU A 89 -8.54 -14.28 6.35
C GLU A 89 -9.92 -13.89 5.79
N ILE A 90 -10.44 -12.69 6.10
CA ILE A 90 -11.72 -12.19 5.59
C ILE A 90 -11.71 -11.96 4.06
N PRO A 91 -10.79 -11.18 3.47
CA PRO A 91 -10.69 -11.07 2.02
C PRO A 91 -10.26 -12.39 1.35
N ALA A 92 -9.53 -13.28 2.04
CA ALA A 92 -9.25 -14.62 1.54
C ALA A 92 -10.51 -15.49 1.42
N LEU A 93 -11.42 -15.48 2.42
CA LEU A 93 -12.71 -16.19 2.37
C LEU A 93 -13.61 -15.67 1.25
N TYR A 94 -13.59 -14.36 0.98
CA TYR A 94 -14.21 -13.79 -0.22
C TYR A 94 -13.57 -14.32 -1.52
N ALA A 95 -12.24 -14.30 -1.63
CA ALA A 95 -11.53 -14.78 -2.82
C ALA A 95 -11.73 -16.30 -3.07
N ALA A 96 -11.89 -17.09 -2.01
CA ALA A 96 -12.27 -18.51 -2.06
C ALA A 96 -13.75 -18.74 -2.42
N GLY A 97 -14.57 -17.69 -2.49
CA GLY A 97 -15.98 -17.73 -2.85
C GLY A 97 -16.91 -18.22 -1.74
N VAL A 98 -16.48 -18.12 -0.47
CA VAL A 98 -17.26 -18.40 0.75
C VAL A 98 -18.19 -17.22 1.06
N ILE A 99 -17.64 -16.01 1.12
CA ILE A 99 -18.41 -14.77 1.28
C ILE A 99 -18.93 -14.35 -0.09
N ASP A 100 -20.23 -14.06 -0.21
CA ASP A 100 -20.92 -13.95 -1.50
C ASP A 100 -20.69 -12.62 -2.25
N SER A 101 -20.38 -11.54 -1.52
CA SER A 101 -20.15 -10.19 -2.08
C SER A 101 -19.05 -9.42 -1.34
N ALA A 102 -18.50 -8.39 -2.01
CA ALA A 102 -17.55 -7.47 -1.38
C ALA A 102 -18.21 -6.61 -0.29
N ASP A 103 -19.49 -6.23 -0.45
CA ASP A 103 -20.30 -5.58 0.60
C ASP A 103 -20.33 -6.39 1.91
N GLU A 104 -20.61 -7.69 1.82
CA GLU A 104 -20.68 -8.58 2.97
C GLU A 104 -19.28 -8.72 3.63
N MET A 105 -18.23 -8.82 2.82
CA MET A 105 -16.83 -8.87 3.25
C MET A 105 -16.38 -7.60 3.97
N LEU A 106 -16.74 -6.42 3.45
CA LEU A 106 -16.44 -5.11 4.04
C LEU A 106 -17.26 -4.89 5.30
N ALA A 107 -18.54 -5.27 5.33
CA ALA A 107 -19.37 -5.21 6.53
C ALA A 107 -18.82 -6.10 7.67
N ILE A 108 -18.29 -7.29 7.36
CA ILE A 108 -17.57 -8.13 8.33
C ILE A 108 -16.27 -7.44 8.78
N SER A 109 -15.50 -6.86 7.85
CA SER A 109 -14.24 -6.15 8.13
C SER A 109 -14.44 -4.98 9.10
N CYS A 110 -15.41 -4.11 8.82
CA CYS A 110 -15.75 -2.99 9.67
C CYS A 110 -16.26 -3.44 11.04
N LYS A 111 -17.13 -4.46 11.11
CA LYS A 111 -17.64 -4.95 12.41
C LYS A 111 -16.55 -5.61 13.25
N ARG A 112 -15.65 -6.40 12.65
CA ARG A 112 -14.49 -6.97 13.35
C ARG A 112 -13.61 -5.86 13.93
N ALA A 113 -13.33 -4.82 13.15
CA ALA A 113 -12.53 -3.68 13.58
C ALA A 113 -13.21 -2.86 14.69
N GLU A 114 -14.51 -2.56 14.56
CA GLU A 114 -15.34 -1.88 15.57
C GLU A 114 -15.31 -2.62 16.92
N LEU A 115 -15.48 -3.95 16.91
CA LEU A 115 -15.46 -4.77 18.12
C LEU A 115 -14.07 -4.79 18.77
N MET A 116 -13.00 -4.92 17.98
CA MET A 116 -11.61 -4.86 18.47
C MET A 116 -11.26 -3.48 19.06
N ALA A 117 -11.75 -2.40 18.47
CA ALA A 117 -11.62 -1.04 19.01
C ALA A 117 -12.40 -0.86 20.31
N ALA A 118 -13.67 -1.27 20.35
CA ALA A 118 -14.53 -1.16 21.52
C ALA A 118 -13.99 -1.95 22.72
N VAL A 119 -13.40 -3.13 22.50
CA VAL A 119 -12.70 -3.87 23.56
C VAL A 119 -11.45 -3.13 24.03
N SER A 120 -10.64 -2.56 23.12
CA SER A 120 -9.46 -1.78 23.48
C SER A 120 -9.80 -0.57 24.36
N GLN A 121 -10.91 0.11 24.06
CA GLN A 121 -11.41 1.27 24.82
C GLN A 121 -11.97 0.90 26.21
N ARG A 122 -12.47 -0.34 26.38
CA ARG A 122 -13.07 -0.83 27.65
C ARG A 122 -12.04 -1.25 28.70
N GLN A 123 -10.74 -1.18 28.43
CA GLN A 123 -9.66 -1.55 29.36
C GLN A 123 -9.44 -0.46 30.43
N GLY A 124 -10.48 -0.20 31.23
CA GLY A 124 -10.38 0.54 32.49
C GLY A 124 -9.76 -0.32 33.60
N GLY A 125 -9.16 0.31 34.60
CA GLY A 125 -8.46 -0.37 35.70
C GLY A 125 -6.93 -0.34 35.62
N GLY A 126 -6.35 0.34 34.62
CA GLY A 126 -4.91 0.62 34.53
C GLY A 126 -4.06 -0.48 33.87
N ALA A 127 -4.57 -1.71 33.77
CA ALA A 127 -3.94 -2.76 32.97
C ALA A 127 -4.25 -2.56 31.47
N ARG A 128 -3.21 -2.44 30.64
CA ARG A 128 -3.31 -2.32 29.18
C ARG A 128 -2.77 -3.58 28.51
N GLY A 129 -3.52 -4.16 27.57
CA GLY A 129 -3.04 -5.25 26.72
C GLY A 129 -2.08 -4.77 25.61
N GLY A 130 -1.21 -5.66 25.12
CA GLY A 130 -0.34 -5.39 23.98
C GLY A 130 0.19 -6.65 23.29
N MET A 131 1.08 -6.47 22.31
CA MET A 131 1.71 -7.56 21.56
C MET A 131 3.17 -7.24 21.21
N SER A 132 4.02 -8.26 21.17
CA SER A 132 5.43 -8.15 20.75
C SER A 132 5.83 -9.31 19.84
N ALA A 133 6.41 -9.00 18.67
CA ALA A 133 6.97 -10.01 17.78
C ALA A 133 8.37 -10.42 18.28
N ILE A 134 8.57 -11.72 18.51
CA ILE A 134 9.81 -12.31 18.98
C ILE A 134 10.46 -13.08 17.83
N PHE A 135 11.75 -12.87 17.60
CA PHE A 135 12.49 -13.44 16.46
C PHE A 135 13.34 -14.64 16.88
N CYS A 136 12.67 -15.71 17.30
CA CYS A 136 13.25 -17.01 17.64
C CYS A 136 12.36 -18.15 17.11
N SER A 137 12.73 -19.41 17.34
CA SER A 137 11.89 -20.55 16.96
C SER A 137 10.71 -20.73 17.94
N PRO A 138 9.56 -21.32 17.51
CA PRO A 138 8.41 -21.50 18.39
C PRO A 138 8.73 -22.31 19.65
N ALA A 139 9.45 -23.43 19.51
CA ALA A 139 9.88 -24.24 20.65
C ALA A 139 10.83 -23.51 21.62
N GLN A 140 11.65 -22.57 21.12
CA GLN A 140 12.46 -21.72 22.00
C GLN A 140 11.59 -20.71 22.74
N LEU A 141 10.59 -20.12 22.08
CA LEU A 141 9.63 -19.21 22.72
C LEU A 141 8.80 -19.93 23.79
N GLU A 142 8.32 -21.13 23.51
CA GLU A 142 7.57 -21.98 24.46
C GLU A 142 8.40 -22.25 25.72
N ALA A 143 9.67 -22.66 25.58
CA ALA A 143 10.57 -22.88 26.71
C ALA A 143 10.82 -21.60 27.53
N LEU A 144 10.93 -20.43 26.87
CA LEU A 144 11.09 -19.14 27.55
C LEU A 144 9.85 -18.74 28.33
N LEU A 145 8.66 -18.92 27.75
CA LEU A 145 7.38 -18.64 28.42
C LEU A 145 7.12 -19.59 29.59
N GLN A 146 7.50 -20.86 29.49
CA GLN A 146 7.46 -21.82 30.62
C GLN A 146 8.36 -21.40 31.79
N SER A 147 9.43 -20.65 31.52
CA SER A 147 10.34 -20.10 32.55
C SER A 147 9.98 -18.69 33.03
N PHE A 148 8.89 -18.09 32.53
CA PHE A 148 8.54 -16.70 32.78
C PHE A 148 7.41 -16.55 33.80
N GLU A 149 7.69 -15.86 34.90
CA GLU A 149 6.71 -15.55 35.96
C GLU A 149 5.80 -14.37 35.54
N GLY A 150 4.89 -14.62 34.58
CA GLY A 150 3.91 -13.63 34.13
C GLY A 150 2.89 -14.17 33.13
N SER A 151 1.85 -13.39 32.85
CA SER A 151 0.67 -13.82 32.08
C SER A 151 0.79 -13.44 30.61
N LEU A 152 1.67 -14.16 29.89
CA LEU A 152 1.85 -14.03 28.44
C LEU A 152 1.45 -15.30 27.68
N SER A 153 0.79 -15.13 26.54
CA SER A 153 0.43 -16.21 25.61
C SER A 153 0.99 -15.97 24.21
N ILE A 154 1.05 -17.01 23.38
CA ILE A 154 1.47 -16.90 21.97
C ILE A 154 0.23 -16.58 21.12
N ALA A 155 0.15 -15.35 20.61
CA ALA A 155 -0.91 -14.86 19.73
C ALA A 155 -0.80 -15.40 18.30
N ASN A 156 0.42 -15.52 17.77
CA ASN A 156 0.64 -15.96 16.40
C ASN A 156 1.95 -16.76 16.28
N ILE A 157 1.91 -17.89 15.56
CA ILE A 157 3.11 -18.60 15.08
C ILE A 157 3.23 -18.30 13.59
N ASN A 158 4.00 -17.27 13.24
CA ASN A 158 4.04 -16.71 11.87
C ASN A 158 5.04 -17.44 10.97
N SER A 159 6.19 -17.85 11.51
CA SER A 159 7.21 -18.64 10.81
C SER A 159 8.14 -19.34 11.78
N ARG A 160 9.01 -20.21 11.25
CA ARG A 160 10.06 -20.92 12.02
C ARG A 160 11.07 -20.01 12.73
N LYS A 161 11.02 -18.69 12.47
CA LYS A 161 11.91 -17.66 13.03
C LYS A 161 11.16 -16.48 13.67
N GLN A 162 9.83 -16.50 13.69
CA GLN A 162 9.03 -15.38 14.19
C GLN A 162 7.69 -15.85 14.75
N SER A 163 7.47 -15.60 16.04
CA SER A 163 6.18 -15.74 16.71
C SER A 163 5.83 -14.43 17.42
N VAL A 164 4.58 -14.26 17.88
CA VAL A 164 4.11 -13.05 18.55
C VAL A 164 3.57 -13.44 19.92
N VAL A 165 4.06 -12.78 20.98
CA VAL A 165 3.51 -12.89 22.33
C VAL A 165 2.51 -11.76 22.59
N THR A 166 1.54 -12.03 23.45
CA THR A 166 0.52 -11.07 23.87
C THR A 166 0.18 -11.23 25.35
N GLY A 167 -0.38 -10.18 25.95
CA GLY A 167 -0.69 -10.11 27.37
C GLY A 167 -0.58 -8.67 27.87
N ALA A 168 -0.35 -8.50 29.19
CA ALA A 168 -0.22 -7.18 29.79
C ALA A 168 1.05 -6.44 29.33
N VAL A 169 0.96 -5.12 29.17
CA VAL A 169 2.09 -4.26 28.77
C VAL A 169 3.25 -4.29 29.78
N SER A 170 2.96 -4.53 31.06
CA SER A 170 3.92 -4.80 32.14
C SER A 170 4.74 -6.06 31.87
N ASP A 171 4.05 -7.18 31.70
CA ASP A 171 4.61 -8.52 31.57
C ASP A 171 5.43 -8.60 30.27
N LEU A 172 4.92 -7.99 29.20
CA LEU A 172 5.67 -7.79 27.96
C LEU A 172 6.96 -6.98 28.18
N ALA A 173 6.98 -5.95 29.02
CA ALA A 173 8.19 -5.18 29.29
C ALA A 173 9.23 -5.99 30.10
N THR A 174 8.79 -6.76 31.09
CA THR A 174 9.65 -7.67 31.86
C THR A 174 10.22 -8.78 30.97
N PHE A 175 9.40 -9.37 30.10
CA PHE A 175 9.82 -10.39 29.13
C PHE A 175 10.80 -9.83 28.09
N GLU A 176 10.54 -8.62 27.57
CA GLU A 176 11.47 -7.93 26.66
C GLU A 176 12.82 -7.61 27.33
N ALA A 177 12.85 -7.33 28.63
CA ALA A 177 14.10 -7.19 29.39
C ALA A 177 14.87 -8.53 29.48
N LEU A 178 14.17 -9.64 29.75
CA LEU A 178 14.73 -11.00 29.76
C LEU A 178 15.28 -11.39 28.37
N LEU A 179 14.54 -11.11 27.30
CA LEU A 179 15.00 -11.34 25.92
C LEU A 179 16.24 -10.49 25.59
N THR A 180 16.30 -9.25 26.07
CA THR A 180 17.47 -8.38 25.93
C THR A 180 18.72 -8.99 26.60
N GLN A 181 18.58 -9.51 27.82
CA GLN A 181 19.67 -10.20 28.54
C GLN A 181 20.16 -11.45 27.77
N GLN A 182 19.24 -12.18 27.13
CA GLN A 182 19.57 -13.34 26.29
C GLN A 182 19.97 -12.98 24.84
N GLN A 183 20.13 -11.69 24.52
CA GLN A 183 20.46 -11.18 23.18
C GLN A 183 19.44 -11.57 22.08
N LEU A 184 18.23 -11.96 22.46
CA LEU A 184 17.15 -12.33 21.55
C LEU A 184 16.46 -11.08 21.01
N ARG A 185 16.27 -11.04 19.69
CA ARG A 185 15.63 -9.91 19.02
C ARG A 185 14.12 -9.96 19.19
N PHE A 186 13.51 -8.81 19.47
CA PHE A 186 12.07 -8.62 19.53
C PHE A 186 11.69 -7.26 18.93
N ARG A 187 10.38 -7.02 18.77
CA ARG A 187 9.79 -5.72 18.42
C ARG A 187 8.38 -5.61 18.98
N ARG A 188 8.16 -4.68 19.92
CA ARG A 188 6.82 -4.24 20.36
C ARG A 188 6.00 -3.79 19.15
N LEU A 189 4.75 -4.21 19.06
CA LEU A 189 3.85 -3.86 17.95
C LEU A 189 3.02 -2.60 18.30
N ASN A 190 2.82 -1.71 17.33
CA ASN A 190 1.89 -0.58 17.49
C ASN A 190 0.45 -1.08 17.33
N VAL A 191 -0.10 -1.64 18.41
CA VAL A 191 -1.48 -2.14 18.48
C VAL A 191 -2.19 -1.56 19.71
N PRO A 192 -3.50 -1.33 19.65
CA PRO A 192 -4.24 -0.76 20.77
C PRO A 192 -4.40 -1.76 21.93
N THR A 193 -4.38 -3.07 21.67
CA THR A 193 -4.56 -4.11 22.70
C THR A 193 -3.91 -5.46 22.35
N ALA A 194 -4.13 -6.47 23.20
CA ALA A 194 -3.70 -7.86 23.11
C ALA A 194 -4.65 -8.71 22.24
N PHE A 195 -4.46 -8.69 20.91
CA PHE A 195 -5.26 -9.53 19.99
C PHE A 195 -4.90 -11.02 20.09
N HIS A 196 -5.80 -11.91 19.67
CA HIS A 196 -5.59 -13.37 19.71
C HIS A 196 -5.32 -13.88 21.13
N SER A 197 -6.11 -13.38 22.08
CA SER A 197 -6.13 -13.82 23.49
C SER A 197 -7.46 -13.49 24.19
N ASP A 198 -7.62 -13.97 25.43
CA ASP A 198 -8.77 -13.70 26.31
C ASP A 198 -9.13 -12.21 26.43
N TRP A 199 -8.14 -11.31 26.30
CA TRP A 199 -8.34 -9.85 26.30
C TRP A 199 -9.34 -9.38 25.24
N VAL A 200 -9.60 -10.17 24.19
CA VAL A 200 -10.59 -9.91 23.13
C VAL A 200 -11.67 -10.98 23.00
N ALA A 201 -11.79 -11.94 23.94
CA ALA A 201 -12.85 -12.95 23.93
C ALA A 201 -14.27 -12.34 23.91
N ALA A 202 -14.48 -11.20 24.56
CA ALA A 202 -15.75 -10.48 24.53
C ALA A 202 -16.16 -9.92 23.14
N ALA A 203 -15.26 -9.96 22.14
CA ALA A 203 -15.57 -9.63 20.74
C ALA A 203 -15.96 -10.87 19.90
N GLU A 204 -15.63 -12.09 20.36
CA GLU A 204 -15.95 -13.34 19.65
C GLU A 204 -17.46 -13.55 19.55
N ASP A 205 -18.19 -13.49 20.68
CA ASP A 205 -19.65 -13.62 20.74
C ASP A 205 -20.36 -12.59 19.84
N GLU A 206 -19.90 -11.34 19.85
CA GLU A 206 -20.50 -10.26 19.06
C GLU A 206 -20.19 -10.40 17.56
N LEU A 207 -19.01 -10.92 17.20
CA LEU A 207 -18.72 -11.27 15.81
C LEU A 207 -19.56 -12.50 15.39
N ALA A 208 -19.68 -13.54 16.22
CA ALA A 208 -20.51 -14.70 15.95
C ALA A 208 -21.99 -14.33 15.71
N LYS A 209 -22.55 -13.43 16.53
CA LYS A 209 -23.89 -12.85 16.34
C LYS A 209 -24.01 -12.10 15.00
N CYS A 210 -22.98 -11.31 14.62
CA CYS A 210 -22.93 -10.62 13.34
C CYS A 210 -22.79 -11.57 12.14
N LEU A 211 -22.03 -12.65 12.27
CA LEU A 211 -21.83 -13.68 11.24
C LEU A 211 -23.07 -14.55 11.06
N HIS A 212 -23.87 -14.80 12.10
CA HIS A 212 -25.02 -15.70 12.07
C HIS A 212 -25.98 -15.49 10.88
N PRO A 213 -26.52 -14.28 10.61
CA PRO A 213 -27.44 -14.05 9.48
C PRO A 213 -26.77 -14.01 8.08
N LYS A 214 -25.44 -13.82 8.00
CA LYS A 214 -24.71 -13.58 6.74
C LYS A 214 -24.67 -14.80 5.82
N ARG A 215 -24.66 -14.60 4.49
CA ARG A 215 -24.71 -15.74 3.55
C ARG A 215 -23.30 -16.28 3.25
N PHE A 216 -22.95 -17.38 3.92
CA PHE A 216 -21.69 -18.11 3.71
C PHE A 216 -21.92 -19.38 2.88
N HIS A 217 -21.01 -19.65 1.95
CA HIS A 217 -20.99 -20.86 1.12
C HIS A 217 -19.82 -21.76 1.46
N ARG A 218 -19.87 -23.02 1.01
CA ARG A 218 -18.70 -23.90 1.00
C ARG A 218 -17.59 -23.31 0.09
N PRO A 219 -16.31 -23.49 0.40
CA PRO A 219 -15.22 -22.97 -0.42
C PRO A 219 -15.28 -23.49 -1.88
N ARG A 220 -15.05 -22.59 -2.85
CA ARG A 220 -14.99 -22.93 -4.28
C ARG A 220 -13.56 -23.30 -4.70
N VAL A 221 -12.59 -22.70 -4.01
CA VAL A 221 -11.15 -22.99 -4.02
C VAL A 221 -10.76 -23.34 -2.57
N PRO A 222 -9.82 -24.28 -2.33
CA PRO A 222 -9.34 -24.58 -0.97
C PRO A 222 -8.87 -23.32 -0.23
N ILE A 223 -9.22 -23.19 1.04
CA ILE A 223 -8.76 -22.11 1.91
C ILE A 223 -8.38 -22.64 3.29
N PHE A 224 -7.29 -22.11 3.84
CA PHE A 224 -6.74 -22.49 5.13
C PHE A 224 -7.22 -21.56 6.26
N SER A 225 -7.30 -22.12 7.47
CA SER A 225 -7.86 -21.52 8.69
C SER A 225 -6.75 -21.17 9.68
N ASN A 226 -6.73 -19.91 10.11
CA ASN A 226 -5.81 -19.41 11.15
C ASN A 226 -5.95 -20.20 12.46
N LEU A 227 -7.16 -20.62 12.80
CA LEU A 227 -7.46 -21.32 14.06
C LEU A 227 -6.94 -22.76 14.09
N THR A 228 -6.88 -23.43 12.93
CA THR A 228 -6.60 -24.88 12.88
C THR A 228 -5.30 -25.24 12.14
N GLY A 229 -4.71 -24.30 11.42
CA GLY A 229 -3.57 -24.52 10.52
C GLY A 229 -3.90 -25.40 9.31
N LYS A 230 -5.18 -25.66 9.04
CA LYS A 230 -5.70 -26.67 8.10
C LYS A 230 -6.76 -26.06 7.19
N LEU A 231 -7.28 -26.84 6.24
CA LEU A 231 -8.41 -26.41 5.41
C LEU A 231 -9.66 -26.13 6.24
N TYR A 232 -10.35 -25.03 5.91
CA TYR A 232 -11.70 -24.75 6.40
C TYR A 232 -12.68 -25.89 6.04
N PRO A 233 -13.67 -26.20 6.91
CA PRO A 233 -14.74 -27.15 6.63
C PRO A 233 -15.69 -26.67 5.51
N ASP A 234 -16.39 -27.60 4.86
CA ASP A 234 -17.39 -27.32 3.82
C ASP A 234 -18.69 -26.65 4.36
N LYS A 235 -18.93 -26.68 5.67
CA LYS A 235 -20.18 -26.22 6.29
C LYS A 235 -20.13 -24.76 6.69
N SER A 236 -21.13 -23.98 6.28
CA SER A 236 -21.24 -22.55 6.59
C SER A 236 -21.43 -22.21 8.08
N SER A 237 -21.95 -23.12 8.89
CA SER A 237 -21.96 -23.01 10.36
C SER A 237 -20.54 -23.05 10.94
N ASP A 238 -19.77 -24.04 10.49
CA ASP A 238 -18.49 -24.42 11.07
C ASP A 238 -17.43 -23.37 10.66
N ILE A 239 -17.45 -22.92 9.40
CA ILE A 239 -16.64 -21.78 8.91
C ILE A 239 -16.87 -20.52 9.75
N LYS A 240 -18.12 -20.19 10.09
CA LYS A 240 -18.43 -18.99 10.88
C LYS A 240 -17.91 -19.10 12.32
N ALA A 241 -17.98 -20.30 12.91
CA ALA A 241 -17.48 -20.55 14.26
C ALA A 241 -15.96 -20.45 14.32
N GLU A 242 -15.23 -21.01 13.34
CA GLU A 242 -13.78 -20.82 13.25
C GLU A 242 -13.39 -19.35 13.04
N LEU A 243 -14.10 -18.62 12.17
CA LEU A 243 -13.85 -17.20 11.90
C LEU A 243 -14.16 -16.28 13.10
N SER A 244 -15.16 -16.61 13.94
CA SER A 244 -15.38 -15.86 15.19
C SER A 244 -14.31 -16.17 16.22
N ALA A 245 -14.00 -17.46 16.43
CA ALA A 245 -13.00 -17.91 17.41
C ALA A 245 -11.58 -17.40 17.10
N GLN A 246 -11.27 -17.16 15.83
CA GLN A 246 -10.03 -16.54 15.39
C GLN A 246 -9.69 -15.22 16.10
N LEU A 247 -10.68 -14.44 16.57
CA LEU A 247 -10.42 -13.19 17.30
C LEU A 247 -9.62 -13.39 18.59
N ALA A 248 -9.97 -14.42 19.37
CA ALA A 248 -9.45 -14.66 20.71
C ALA A 248 -8.41 -15.80 20.78
N ASN A 249 -8.28 -16.58 19.71
CA ASN A 249 -7.40 -17.75 19.64
C ASN A 249 -6.15 -17.50 18.78
N GLN A 250 -5.14 -18.35 18.96
CA GLN A 250 -3.85 -18.29 18.28
C GLN A 250 -3.99 -18.43 16.74
N VAL A 251 -3.19 -17.67 16.01
CA VAL A 251 -3.02 -17.81 14.55
C VAL A 251 -1.86 -18.76 14.22
N HIS A 252 -2.18 -19.89 13.61
CA HIS A 252 -1.25 -20.96 13.24
C HIS A 252 -0.67 -20.82 11.82
N PHE A 253 -0.33 -19.60 11.38
CA PHE A 253 0.03 -19.30 9.99
C PHE A 253 1.22 -20.11 9.44
N MET A 254 2.22 -20.41 10.27
CA MET A 254 3.32 -21.31 9.88
C MET A 254 2.80 -22.70 9.45
N ALA A 255 1.80 -23.24 10.16
CA ALA A 255 1.21 -24.53 9.83
C ALA A 255 0.35 -24.46 8.55
N GLU A 256 -0.38 -23.36 8.33
CA GLU A 256 -1.09 -23.13 7.05
C GLU A 256 -0.13 -23.16 5.87
N LEU A 257 0.99 -22.44 5.95
CA LEU A 257 2.01 -22.39 4.90
C LEU A 257 2.63 -23.78 4.64
N GLU A 258 2.92 -24.53 5.70
CA GLU A 258 3.42 -25.90 5.59
C GLU A 258 2.37 -26.87 5.01
N GLN A 259 1.08 -26.72 5.34
CA GLN A 259 -0.01 -27.53 4.79
C GLN A 259 -0.36 -27.17 3.35
N MET A 260 -0.30 -25.89 2.97
CA MET A 260 -0.38 -25.43 1.57
C MET A 260 0.74 -26.06 0.73
N HIS A 261 1.97 -26.03 1.25
CA HIS A 261 3.11 -26.63 0.56
C HIS A 261 2.99 -28.16 0.44
N GLN A 262 2.60 -28.85 1.52
CA GLN A 262 2.28 -30.29 1.50
C GLN A 262 1.13 -30.64 0.53
N SER A 263 0.21 -29.71 0.29
CA SER A 263 -0.86 -29.83 -0.72
C SER A 263 -0.40 -29.58 -2.16
N GLY A 264 0.86 -29.16 -2.37
CA GLY A 264 1.48 -28.93 -3.67
C GLY A 264 1.67 -27.47 -4.08
N VAL A 265 1.43 -26.50 -3.19
CA VAL A 265 1.64 -25.07 -3.50
C VAL A 265 3.12 -24.72 -3.47
N THR A 266 3.65 -24.24 -4.60
CA THR A 266 5.07 -23.89 -4.79
C THR A 266 5.32 -22.40 -5.06
N THR A 267 4.26 -21.61 -5.26
CA THR A 267 4.35 -20.16 -5.54
C THR A 267 3.24 -19.44 -4.80
N PHE A 268 3.62 -18.56 -3.88
CA PHE A 268 2.74 -17.77 -3.03
C PHE A 268 2.74 -16.31 -3.51
N ILE A 269 1.55 -15.73 -3.67
CA ILE A 269 1.34 -14.34 -4.10
C ILE A 269 0.69 -13.56 -2.95
N GLU A 270 1.37 -12.55 -2.43
CA GLU A 270 0.86 -11.65 -1.38
C GLU A 270 0.05 -10.52 -2.01
N ALA A 271 -1.27 -10.56 -1.80
CA ALA A 271 -2.24 -9.59 -2.28
C ALA A 271 -2.67 -8.64 -1.15
N GLY A 272 -1.82 -7.65 -0.85
CA GLY A 272 -2.05 -6.63 0.19
C GLY A 272 -0.92 -5.58 0.19
N PRO A 273 -0.92 -4.62 1.13
CA PRO A 273 0.17 -3.66 1.26
C PRO A 273 1.42 -4.29 1.90
N GLY A 274 2.61 -3.91 1.43
CA GLY A 274 3.88 -4.39 1.95
C GLY A 274 4.32 -5.74 1.39
N ARG A 275 5.11 -6.48 2.17
CA ARG A 275 5.77 -7.73 1.77
C ARG A 275 5.95 -8.73 2.93
N ALA A 276 5.09 -8.62 3.93
CA ALA A 276 5.24 -9.28 5.23
C ALA A 276 4.95 -10.78 5.14
N LEU A 277 3.89 -11.16 4.44
CA LEU A 277 3.49 -12.57 4.30
C LEU A 277 4.50 -13.31 3.41
N SER A 278 5.00 -12.68 2.35
CA SER A 278 6.09 -13.20 1.51
C SER A 278 7.37 -13.46 2.31
N GLN A 279 7.61 -12.68 3.37
CA GLN A 279 8.74 -12.92 4.26
C GLN A 279 8.46 -14.11 5.21
N MET A 280 7.25 -14.23 5.74
CA MET A 280 6.83 -15.40 6.53
C MET A 280 6.88 -16.70 5.72
N VAL A 281 6.53 -16.67 4.43
CA VAL A 281 6.71 -17.79 3.48
C VAL A 281 8.19 -18.18 3.39
N ARG A 282 9.09 -17.23 3.10
CA ARG A 282 10.54 -17.50 3.02
C ARG A 282 11.14 -18.00 4.34
N ASP A 283 10.70 -17.46 5.48
CA ASP A 283 11.20 -17.88 6.80
C ASP A 283 10.60 -19.22 7.27
N THR A 284 9.56 -19.73 6.61
CA THR A 284 8.96 -21.05 6.88
C THR A 284 9.45 -22.12 5.90
N LEU A 285 9.35 -21.87 4.60
CA LEU A 285 9.60 -22.85 3.54
C LEU A 285 11.00 -22.73 2.91
N GLY A 286 11.68 -21.58 3.06
CA GLY A 286 12.96 -21.31 2.40
C GLY A 286 12.87 -21.43 0.87
N GLU A 287 13.89 -22.00 0.25
CA GLU A 287 13.98 -22.21 -1.21
C GLU A 287 12.96 -23.25 -1.76
N ALA A 288 12.15 -23.89 -0.91
CA ALA A 288 11.13 -24.84 -1.36
C ALA A 288 9.89 -24.15 -1.99
N ALA A 289 9.74 -22.83 -1.83
CA ALA A 289 8.62 -22.08 -2.41
C ALA A 289 8.98 -20.65 -2.82
N ASN A 290 8.42 -20.20 -3.93
CA ASN A 290 8.51 -18.82 -4.39
C ASN A 290 7.54 -17.93 -3.59
N ALA A 291 7.96 -16.71 -3.24
CA ALA A 291 7.18 -15.79 -2.40
C ALA A 291 7.23 -14.35 -2.95
N ILE A 292 6.16 -13.93 -3.63
CA ILE A 292 6.10 -12.72 -4.44
C ILE A 292 5.00 -11.79 -3.89
N SER A 293 5.31 -10.53 -3.58
CA SER A 293 4.30 -9.53 -3.24
C SER A 293 4.03 -8.59 -4.40
N LEU A 294 2.78 -8.14 -4.51
CA LEU A 294 2.31 -7.16 -5.50
C LEU A 294 2.64 -5.71 -5.10
N ASP A 295 2.74 -5.44 -3.79
CA ASP A 295 3.24 -4.18 -3.22
C ASP A 295 4.64 -4.40 -2.62
N LEU A 296 5.39 -3.31 -2.36
CA LEU A 296 6.74 -3.39 -1.78
C LEU A 296 6.96 -2.41 -0.62
N GLY A 297 5.91 -1.76 -0.12
CA GLY A 297 5.94 -0.74 0.92
C GLY A 297 6.26 0.66 0.40
N PRO A 298 6.07 1.72 1.23
CA PRO A 298 6.00 3.12 0.81
C PRO A 298 7.31 3.72 0.24
N LYS A 299 8.38 2.93 0.10
CA LYS A 299 9.65 3.33 -0.53
C LYS A 299 9.77 2.89 -2.00
N VAL A 300 8.74 2.25 -2.55
CA VAL A 300 8.68 1.80 -3.95
C VAL A 300 7.33 2.17 -4.52
N ASP A 301 7.32 2.74 -5.73
CA ASP A 301 6.11 2.98 -6.51
C ASP A 301 5.32 1.67 -6.70
N SER A 302 3.99 1.75 -6.53
CA SER A 302 3.11 0.59 -6.55
C SER A 302 2.95 -0.03 -7.95
N VAL A 303 3.07 0.75 -9.03
CA VAL A 303 3.09 0.22 -10.41
C VAL A 303 4.39 -0.56 -10.66
N SER A 304 5.53 -0.04 -10.21
CA SER A 304 6.84 -0.71 -10.26
C SER A 304 6.88 -1.99 -9.42
N ALA A 305 6.20 -2.03 -8.28
CA ALA A 305 6.07 -3.23 -7.46
C ALA A 305 5.29 -4.33 -8.21
N PHE A 306 4.12 -3.98 -8.75
CA PHE A 306 3.29 -4.86 -9.55
C PHE A 306 4.02 -5.43 -10.78
N TRP A 307 4.70 -4.58 -11.57
CA TRP A 307 5.46 -5.06 -12.74
C TRP A 307 6.62 -5.98 -12.37
N ARG A 308 7.30 -5.76 -11.23
CA ARG A 308 8.31 -6.70 -10.72
C ARG A 308 7.68 -8.04 -10.33
N ALA A 309 6.49 -8.05 -9.76
CA ALA A 309 5.77 -9.29 -9.46
C ALA A 309 5.39 -10.04 -10.75
N MET A 310 4.88 -9.35 -11.77
CA MET A 310 4.54 -9.94 -13.07
C MET A 310 5.77 -10.51 -13.78
N ALA A 311 6.92 -9.82 -13.73
CA ALA A 311 8.18 -10.32 -14.29
C ALA A 311 8.66 -11.61 -13.59
N GLN A 312 8.55 -11.69 -12.26
CA GLN A 312 8.89 -12.91 -11.49
C GLN A 312 7.93 -14.06 -11.82
N LEU A 313 6.62 -13.83 -11.84
CA LEU A 313 5.62 -14.84 -12.17
C LEU A 313 5.79 -15.37 -13.61
N HIS A 314 6.09 -14.48 -14.57
CA HIS A 314 6.39 -14.86 -15.95
C HIS A 314 7.68 -15.69 -16.05
N ALA A 315 8.75 -15.32 -15.33
CA ALA A 315 9.99 -16.08 -15.28
C ALA A 315 9.82 -17.47 -14.65
N LEU A 316 8.86 -17.63 -13.73
CA LEU A 316 8.44 -18.93 -13.17
C LEU A 316 7.53 -19.74 -14.11
N GLY A 317 7.23 -19.25 -15.32
CA GLY A 317 6.37 -19.93 -16.28
C GLY A 317 4.87 -19.90 -15.94
N VAL A 318 4.44 -19.02 -15.02
CA VAL A 318 3.01 -18.83 -14.71
C VAL A 318 2.31 -18.26 -15.95
N PRO A 319 1.17 -18.82 -16.39
CA PRO A 319 0.42 -18.27 -17.51
C PRO A 319 -0.26 -16.95 -17.11
N ILE A 320 0.18 -15.85 -17.73
CA ILE A 320 -0.30 -14.49 -17.49
C ILE A 320 -0.77 -13.88 -18.81
N SER A 321 -2.03 -13.45 -18.87
CA SER A 321 -2.63 -12.83 -20.06
C SER A 321 -2.30 -11.33 -20.14
N LEU A 322 -1.03 -10.97 -20.23
CA LEU A 322 -0.57 -9.56 -20.15
C LEU A 322 -1.34 -8.59 -21.04
N SER A 323 -1.75 -9.00 -22.24
CA SER A 323 -2.54 -8.18 -23.17
C SER A 323 -3.86 -7.64 -22.60
N SER A 324 -4.45 -8.27 -21.58
CA SER A 324 -5.71 -7.81 -20.99
C SER A 324 -5.58 -6.48 -20.22
N LEU A 325 -4.36 -6.06 -19.87
CA LEU A 325 -4.05 -4.73 -19.33
C LEU A 325 -4.01 -3.63 -20.40
N TRP A 326 -4.08 -3.99 -21.70
CA TRP A 326 -4.08 -3.07 -22.83
C TRP A 326 -5.36 -3.14 -23.67
N ASN A 327 -6.41 -3.82 -23.20
CA ASN A 327 -7.69 -3.89 -23.90
C ASN A 327 -8.26 -2.50 -24.21
N ASP A 328 -8.17 -1.58 -23.24
CA ASP A 328 -8.69 -0.21 -23.34
C ASP A 328 -7.79 0.71 -24.19
N PHE A 329 -6.61 0.21 -24.57
CA PHE A 329 -5.65 0.81 -25.50
C PHE A 329 -5.60 0.06 -26.84
N ALA A 330 -6.50 -0.91 -27.07
CA ALA A 330 -6.69 -1.47 -28.39
C ALA A 330 -7.04 -0.34 -29.36
N PRO A 331 -6.42 -0.26 -30.54
CA PRO A 331 -6.83 0.74 -31.53
C PRO A 331 -8.31 0.50 -31.86
N GLU A 332 -9.13 1.54 -31.77
CA GLU A 332 -10.48 1.48 -32.34
C GLU A 332 -10.37 0.94 -33.77
N GLU A 333 -11.22 -0.03 -34.15
CA GLU A 333 -11.50 -0.31 -35.56
C GLU A 333 -12.33 0.82 -36.18
N ARG A 334 -11.83 2.06 -36.03
CA ARG A 334 -12.26 3.23 -36.78
C ARG A 334 -11.94 2.92 -38.23
N PRO A 335 -12.94 2.65 -39.09
CA PRO A 335 -12.65 2.14 -40.42
C PRO A 335 -11.82 3.19 -41.16
N LEU A 336 -10.71 2.76 -41.75
CA LEU A 336 -9.94 3.56 -42.70
C LEU A 336 -10.69 3.68 -44.03
N THR A 337 -11.96 4.11 -43.95
CA THR A 337 -12.50 5.07 -44.90
C THR A 337 -11.46 6.19 -45.00
N GLN A 338 -10.73 6.18 -46.11
CA GLN A 338 -9.94 7.32 -46.51
C GLN A 338 -10.93 8.46 -46.74
N ARG A 339 -11.15 9.27 -45.70
CA ARG A 339 -11.63 10.63 -45.89
C ARG A 339 -10.56 11.30 -46.74
N GLU A 340 -10.82 11.38 -48.04
CA GLU A 340 -10.00 12.17 -48.97
C GLU A 340 -9.73 13.51 -48.29
N GLY A 341 -8.45 13.84 -48.13
CA GLY A 341 -8.05 14.97 -47.32
C GLY A 341 -8.72 16.23 -47.83
N SER A 342 -9.62 16.81 -47.04
CA SER A 342 -10.24 18.10 -47.35
C SER A 342 -9.14 19.08 -47.73
N GLN A 343 -9.35 19.94 -48.72
CA GLN A 343 -8.31 20.89 -49.13
C GLN A 343 -7.94 21.91 -48.02
N ALA A 344 -8.70 21.93 -46.91
CA ALA A 344 -8.37 22.64 -45.67
C ALA A 344 -7.52 21.82 -44.67
N THR A 345 -7.14 20.58 -44.97
CA THR A 345 -6.37 19.70 -44.06
C THR A 345 -4.90 20.10 -43.99
N VAL A 346 -4.55 20.92 -43.01
CA VAL A 346 -3.15 21.31 -42.74
C VAL A 346 -2.43 20.19 -42.00
N MET A 347 -1.42 19.59 -42.65
CA MET A 347 -0.54 18.61 -42.01
C MET A 347 0.34 19.27 -40.94
N ILE A 348 0.22 18.81 -39.69
CA ILE A 348 1.07 19.24 -38.57
C ILE A 348 2.29 18.31 -38.48
N ASN A 349 3.23 18.48 -39.41
CA ASN A 349 4.44 17.65 -39.54
C ASN A 349 5.75 18.48 -39.40
N GLY A 350 5.72 19.55 -38.61
CA GLY A 350 6.84 20.47 -38.41
C GLY A 350 7.14 21.42 -39.59
N ALA A 351 6.75 21.08 -40.82
CA ALA A 351 7.03 21.88 -42.02
C ALA A 351 6.36 23.28 -42.05
N ASN A 352 5.49 23.58 -41.09
CA ASN A 352 4.83 24.88 -40.90
C ASN A 352 5.36 25.68 -39.71
N PHE A 353 6.32 25.15 -38.94
CA PHE A 353 6.95 25.87 -37.83
C PHE A 353 7.72 27.10 -38.35
N GLY A 354 7.59 28.24 -37.66
CA GLY A 354 8.28 29.50 -38.00
C GLY A 354 7.76 30.24 -39.24
N LYS A 355 6.73 29.74 -39.95
CA LYS A 355 6.12 30.46 -41.08
C LYS A 355 5.03 31.42 -40.60
N PRO A 356 5.09 32.73 -40.91
CA PRO A 356 4.04 33.67 -40.53
C PRO A 356 2.74 33.39 -41.30
N TYR A 357 1.62 33.44 -40.59
CA TYR A 357 0.27 33.29 -41.16
C TYR A 357 -0.50 34.62 -41.08
N PRO A 358 -1.28 35.01 -42.12
CA PRO A 358 -1.35 34.37 -43.44
C PRO A 358 -0.04 34.52 -44.23
N PRO A 359 0.26 33.60 -45.16
CA PRO A 359 1.42 33.73 -46.04
C PRO A 359 1.31 35.01 -46.87
N LYS A 360 2.44 35.68 -47.17
CA LYS A 360 2.46 36.93 -47.94
C LYS A 360 1.81 36.71 -49.32
N GLY A 361 0.70 37.40 -49.56
CA GLY A 361 -0.15 37.25 -50.75
C GLY A 361 -1.45 36.46 -50.53
N GLY A 362 -1.53 35.62 -49.48
CA GLY A 362 -2.69 34.77 -49.19
C GLY A 362 -3.96 35.53 -48.80
N SER A 363 -3.86 36.77 -48.33
CA SER A 363 -4.99 37.62 -47.93
C SER A 363 -5.99 37.91 -49.06
N ALA A 364 -5.58 37.78 -50.32
CA ALA A 364 -6.42 38.02 -51.49
C ALA A 364 -7.42 36.89 -51.80
N ALA A 365 -7.28 35.73 -51.14
CA ALA A 365 -8.09 34.53 -51.39
C ALA A 365 -8.93 34.10 -50.16
N LEU A 366 -9.28 35.04 -49.27
CA LEU A 366 -10.27 34.79 -48.24
C LEU A 366 -11.65 34.59 -48.90
N PRO A 367 -12.38 33.49 -48.62
CA PRO A 367 -13.77 33.39 -49.03
C PRO A 367 -14.56 34.51 -48.35
N LYS A 368 -15.58 35.05 -49.02
CA LYS A 368 -16.55 35.94 -48.36
C LYS A 368 -17.13 35.21 -47.16
N ALA A 369 -17.34 35.93 -46.06
CA ALA A 369 -18.03 35.38 -44.90
C ALA A 369 -19.36 34.77 -45.36
N ASN A 370 -19.67 33.55 -44.88
CA ASN A 370 -20.94 32.89 -45.20
C ASN A 370 -22.09 33.86 -44.90
N GLU A 371 -23.00 34.01 -45.86
CA GLU A 371 -24.27 34.68 -45.58
C GLU A 371 -24.93 33.99 -44.39
N THR A 372 -25.52 34.77 -43.49
CA THR A 372 -26.17 34.25 -42.28
C THR A 372 -27.33 33.36 -42.71
N ALA A 373 -27.08 32.04 -42.70
CA ALA A 373 -28.07 31.04 -43.03
C ALA A 373 -29.32 31.30 -42.18
N LYS A 374 -30.45 31.57 -42.85
CA LYS A 374 -31.72 31.84 -42.17
C LYS A 374 -32.01 30.66 -41.25
N THR A 375 -31.99 30.91 -39.94
CA THR A 375 -32.20 29.88 -38.93
C THR A 375 -33.54 29.22 -39.16
N ALA A 376 -33.53 28.01 -39.71
CA ALA A 376 -34.72 27.19 -39.82
C ALA A 376 -35.18 26.89 -38.38
N LEU A 377 -36.38 27.35 -38.04
CA LEU A 377 -36.96 27.21 -36.71
C LEU A 377 -37.36 25.74 -36.47
N LEU A 378 -36.37 24.91 -36.13
CA LEU A 378 -36.63 23.63 -35.47
C LEU A 378 -37.22 23.93 -34.09
N SER A 379 -38.47 23.49 -33.92
CA SER A 379 -39.35 23.89 -32.84
C SER A 379 -38.89 23.39 -31.47
N THR A 380 -38.69 24.32 -30.53
CA THR A 380 -38.49 24.03 -29.11
C THR A 380 -39.80 23.78 -28.37
N PRO A 381 -39.93 22.69 -27.61
CA PRO A 381 -40.77 22.65 -26.42
C PRO A 381 -40.00 23.28 -25.24
N THR A 382 -40.57 24.33 -24.67
CA THR A 382 -40.05 25.07 -23.52
C THR A 382 -40.01 24.20 -22.26
N HIS A 383 -39.02 24.38 -21.38
CA HIS A 383 -39.23 24.74 -19.96
C HIS A 383 -37.92 24.94 -19.20
N PHE A 384 -37.44 26.18 -19.16
CA PHE A 384 -36.68 26.73 -18.04
C PHE A 384 -37.31 28.07 -17.66
N ILE A 385 -37.47 28.33 -16.36
CA ILE A 385 -38.15 29.53 -15.85
C ILE A 385 -37.11 30.62 -15.53
N ASN A 386 -37.46 31.84 -15.92
CA ASN A 386 -36.66 33.06 -15.78
C ASN A 386 -36.75 33.63 -14.35
N PRO A 387 -35.88 34.57 -13.97
CA PRO A 387 -36.44 35.88 -13.63
C PRO A 387 -35.64 37.08 -14.16
N LEU A 388 -36.35 38.19 -14.41
CA LEU A 388 -35.80 39.45 -14.88
C LEU A 388 -35.65 40.49 -13.76
N LYS A 389 -34.56 41.27 -13.89
CA LYS A 389 -34.32 42.66 -13.42
C LYS A 389 -35.48 43.41 -12.72
N GLN A 390 -35.17 44.16 -11.66
CA GLN A 390 -35.16 45.64 -11.73
C GLN A 390 -34.52 46.38 -10.51
N THR A 391 -33.76 47.42 -10.86
CA THR A 391 -33.37 48.68 -10.17
C THR A 391 -33.76 49.01 -8.71
N VAL A 392 -32.83 49.67 -7.98
CA VAL A 392 -33.06 50.97 -7.28
C VAL A 392 -31.70 51.68 -6.96
N THR A 393 -31.75 52.97 -6.64
CA THR A 393 -30.65 53.99 -6.62
C THR A 393 -29.88 54.12 -5.27
N MET A 394 -28.76 54.86 -5.26
CA MET A 394 -27.98 55.23 -4.05
C MET A 394 -28.55 56.44 -3.29
N ASN A 395 -28.34 56.53 -1.95
CA ASN A 395 -27.56 57.63 -1.29
C ASN A 395 -27.59 57.65 0.27
N SER A 396 -26.54 58.28 0.84
CA SER A 396 -26.44 59.06 2.11
C SER A 396 -26.68 58.46 3.52
N THR A 397 -25.65 58.65 4.36
CA THR A 397 -25.57 58.74 5.85
C THR A 397 -26.23 60.03 6.41
N PRO A 398 -26.24 60.38 7.74
CA PRO A 398 -25.71 59.75 8.99
C PRO A 398 -26.87 59.49 10.00
N PRO A 399 -26.82 59.58 11.38
CA PRO A 399 -25.73 59.71 12.38
C PRO A 399 -25.86 58.72 13.60
N HIS A 400 -25.33 59.08 14.78
CA HIS A 400 -25.42 58.37 16.08
C HIS A 400 -25.95 59.28 17.22
N PRO A 401 -26.41 58.70 18.35
CA PRO A 401 -25.70 58.90 19.64
C PRO A 401 -25.30 57.58 20.36
N GLN A 402 -24.54 57.70 21.46
CA GLN A 402 -24.00 56.58 22.30
C GLN A 402 -24.81 56.42 23.62
N PRO A 403 -24.60 55.34 24.41
CA PRO A 403 -23.53 55.35 25.43
C PRO A 403 -22.73 54.02 25.61
N GLN A 404 -21.74 54.07 26.52
CA GLN A 404 -20.73 53.06 26.89
C GLN A 404 -21.22 52.09 28.01
N ALA A 405 -20.62 50.93 28.36
CA ALA A 405 -19.62 50.00 27.76
C ALA A 405 -19.71 48.65 28.58
N VAL A 406 -18.75 47.74 28.82
CA VAL A 406 -17.26 47.66 28.71
C VAL A 406 -16.76 46.18 28.68
N ASN A 407 -15.50 46.02 28.23
CA ASN A 407 -14.47 45.03 28.61
C ASN A 407 -14.29 43.65 27.90
N SER A 408 -13.00 43.31 27.72
CA SER A 408 -12.38 42.04 27.25
C SER A 408 -12.87 41.45 25.91
N THR A 409 -12.09 41.63 24.83
CA THR A 409 -12.45 41.24 23.46
C THR A 409 -11.59 40.14 22.83
N GLN A 410 -12.29 39.11 22.33
CA GLN A 410 -11.98 38.32 21.13
C GLN A 410 -13.15 38.55 20.13
N PRO A 411 -13.12 38.04 18.88
CA PRO A 411 -12.00 37.96 17.93
C PRO A 411 -12.40 38.39 16.49
N ALA A 412 -11.42 38.48 15.57
CA ALA A 412 -11.60 38.49 14.09
C ALA A 412 -12.34 39.75 13.50
N PRO A 413 -12.45 39.92 12.16
CA PRO A 413 -11.84 39.17 11.05
C PRO A 413 -10.92 40.01 10.13
N ILE A 414 -10.28 39.36 9.16
CA ILE A 414 -9.49 39.99 8.08
C ILE A 414 -10.44 40.62 7.05
N ARG A 415 -10.14 41.83 6.58
CA ARG A 415 -10.87 42.53 5.50
C ARG A 415 -10.00 42.67 4.24
N ALA A 416 -10.65 42.65 3.07
CA ALA A 416 -10.01 42.66 1.76
C ALA A 416 -9.12 43.90 1.49
N VAL A 417 -8.07 43.70 0.70
CA VAL A 417 -7.13 44.72 0.24
C VAL A 417 -7.75 45.52 -0.93
N PRO A 418 -7.70 46.86 -0.95
CA PRO A 418 -8.12 47.67 -2.10
C PRO A 418 -7.09 47.69 -3.24
N GLU A 419 -7.58 47.80 -4.48
CA GLU A 419 -6.78 47.89 -5.69
C GLU A 419 -6.36 49.34 -5.99
N ALA A 420 -5.25 49.81 -5.42
CA ALA A 420 -4.61 51.08 -5.81
C ALA A 420 -3.13 51.21 -5.38
N ALA A 421 -2.36 51.92 -6.20
CA ALA A 421 -1.02 52.48 -5.91
C ALA A 421 0.11 51.51 -5.47
N LEU A 422 0.97 51.16 -6.44
CA LEU A 422 2.34 50.71 -6.15
C LEU A 422 3.18 51.88 -5.58
N SER A 423 3.19 52.06 -4.27
CA SER A 423 4.12 52.99 -3.61
C SER A 423 5.54 52.41 -3.58
N ALA A 424 6.54 53.29 -3.46
CA ALA A 424 7.95 52.88 -3.37
C ALA A 424 8.23 51.97 -2.16
N GLU A 425 7.39 52.04 -1.12
CA GLU A 425 7.49 51.24 0.10
C GLU A 425 7.25 49.74 -0.16
N TRP A 426 6.49 49.38 -1.20
CA TRP A 426 6.29 47.98 -1.56
C TRP A 426 7.54 47.37 -2.20
N LEU A 427 8.28 48.16 -2.99
CA LEU A 427 9.56 47.74 -3.59
C LEU A 427 10.63 47.57 -2.50
N THR A 428 10.78 48.53 -1.59
CA THR A 428 11.73 48.39 -0.47
C THR A 428 11.34 47.26 0.48
N THR A 429 10.05 46.97 0.65
CA THR A 429 9.57 45.78 1.39
C THR A 429 10.02 44.48 0.71
N ILE A 430 9.92 44.39 -0.62
CA ILE A 430 10.41 43.23 -1.37
C ILE A 430 11.93 43.10 -1.30
N GLU A 431 12.68 44.20 -1.41
CA GLU A 431 14.14 44.17 -1.25
C GLU A 431 14.55 43.70 0.15
N ALA A 432 13.86 44.14 1.21
CA ALA A 432 14.10 43.66 2.57
C ALA A 432 13.79 42.16 2.75
N ILE A 433 12.73 41.66 2.11
CA ILE A 433 12.40 40.22 2.10
C ILE A 433 13.47 39.42 1.33
N GLN A 434 13.96 39.91 0.20
CA GLN A 434 15.01 39.25 -0.57
C GLN A 434 16.37 39.26 0.16
N GLN A 435 16.73 40.39 0.78
CA GLN A 435 17.96 40.51 1.58
C GLN A 435 17.94 39.60 2.81
N SER A 436 16.82 39.56 3.55
CA SER A 436 16.69 38.66 4.72
C SER A 436 16.70 37.18 4.32
N ALA A 437 16.07 36.80 3.20
CA ALA A 437 16.16 35.45 2.64
C ALA A 437 17.61 35.07 2.25
N PHE A 438 18.35 35.97 1.60
CA PHE A 438 19.75 35.76 1.24
C PHE A 438 20.65 35.62 2.49
N GLN A 439 20.46 36.47 3.50
CA GLN A 439 21.19 36.40 4.78
C GLN A 439 20.90 35.08 5.51
N ALA A 440 19.64 34.63 5.54
CA ALA A 440 19.27 33.34 6.14
C ALA A 440 19.91 32.15 5.40
N GLN A 441 19.93 32.18 4.06
CA GLN A 441 20.60 31.16 3.25
C GLN A 441 22.13 31.15 3.46
N GLN A 442 22.75 32.33 3.58
CA GLN A 442 24.19 32.45 3.86
C GLN A 442 24.54 31.95 5.27
N ALA A 443 23.73 32.27 6.27
CA ALA A 443 23.89 31.74 7.64
C ALA A 443 23.76 30.20 7.67
N PHE A 444 22.76 29.65 6.98
CA PHE A 444 22.58 28.19 6.87
C PHE A 444 23.80 27.49 6.22
N GLN A 445 24.38 28.08 5.17
CA GLN A 445 25.62 27.57 4.56
C GLN A 445 26.82 27.63 5.51
N GLN A 446 26.94 28.69 6.33
CA GLN A 446 27.98 28.77 7.36
C GLN A 446 27.80 27.71 8.45
N THR A 447 26.58 27.49 8.94
CA THR A 447 26.27 26.44 9.92
C THR A 447 26.58 25.04 9.38
N LEU A 448 26.24 24.76 8.11
CA LEU A 448 26.60 23.50 7.45
C LEU A 448 28.13 23.31 7.35
N ALA A 449 28.87 24.36 6.97
CA ALA A 449 30.33 24.30 6.88
C ALA A 449 30.97 24.05 8.26
N GLN A 450 30.52 24.75 9.30
CA GLN A 450 30.98 24.57 10.69
C GLN A 450 30.64 23.17 11.22
N SER A 451 29.43 22.67 10.97
CA SER A 451 29.00 21.32 11.35
C SER A 451 29.87 20.24 10.67
N HIS A 452 30.13 20.39 9.37
CA HIS A 452 31.01 19.48 8.63
C HIS A 452 32.47 19.53 9.14
N GLN A 453 32.99 20.72 9.44
CA GLN A 453 34.32 20.89 10.03
C GLN A 453 34.42 20.24 11.42
N GLY A 454 33.39 20.39 12.26
CA GLY A 454 33.30 19.73 13.58
C GLY A 454 33.24 18.21 13.46
N TYR A 455 32.47 17.67 12.49
CA TYR A 455 32.45 16.24 12.19
C TYR A 455 33.84 15.73 11.76
N LEU A 456 34.52 16.44 10.86
CA LEU A 456 35.88 16.08 10.44
C LEU A 456 36.86 16.08 11.62
N GLN A 457 36.83 17.10 12.47
CA GLN A 457 37.65 17.16 13.69
C GLN A 457 37.34 16.00 14.66
N ALA A 458 36.07 15.66 14.88
CA ALA A 458 35.68 14.52 15.70
C ALA A 458 36.18 13.19 15.12
N THR A 459 36.07 12.96 13.80
CA THR A 459 36.65 11.77 13.17
C THR A 459 38.18 11.74 13.23
N GLN A 460 38.85 12.90 13.17
CA GLN A 460 40.30 13.00 13.34
C GLN A 460 40.73 12.68 14.78
N GLN A 461 39.96 13.08 15.79
CA GLN A 461 40.18 12.73 17.20
C GLN A 461 39.91 11.23 17.48
N LEU A 462 38.90 10.64 16.85
CA LEU A 462 38.64 9.19 16.93
C LEU A 462 39.76 8.38 16.26
N LEU A 463 40.26 8.82 15.11
CA LEU A 463 41.39 8.18 14.43
C LEU A 463 42.70 8.32 15.22
N SER A 464 42.98 9.48 15.82
CA SER A 464 44.21 9.68 16.60
C SER A 464 44.18 8.96 17.95
N SER A 465 43.02 8.83 18.60
CA SER A 465 42.87 8.02 19.82
C SER A 465 42.96 6.51 19.53
N LEU A 466 42.41 6.02 18.41
CA LEU A 466 42.61 4.64 17.96
C LEU A 466 44.08 4.29 17.69
N VAL A 467 44.88 5.24 17.17
CA VAL A 467 46.32 5.07 16.99
C VAL A 467 47.09 5.21 18.33
N GLY A 468 46.65 6.11 19.22
CA GLY A 468 47.33 6.41 20.48
C GLY A 468 47.31 5.28 21.53
N VAL A 469 46.39 4.33 21.44
CA VAL A 469 46.28 3.19 22.38
C VAL A 469 47.28 2.05 22.07
N ALA A 470 47.96 2.08 20.92
CA ALA A 470 48.75 0.95 20.42
C ALA A 470 50.27 0.97 20.73
N ALA A 471 50.82 2.04 21.33
CA ALA A 471 52.27 2.25 21.40
C ALA A 471 52.79 2.74 22.76
N GLY A 472 52.87 1.83 23.73
CA GLY A 472 53.41 2.08 25.08
C GLY A 472 54.87 1.64 25.30
N ALA A 473 55.83 2.08 24.46
CA ALA A 473 57.28 1.97 24.72
C ALA A 473 58.11 2.90 23.80
N ALA A 474 59.27 3.36 24.28
CA ALA A 474 60.23 4.25 23.58
C ALA A 474 61.57 3.48 23.33
N PRO A 475 62.61 4.00 22.62
CA PRO A 475 62.83 5.40 22.23
C PRO A 475 63.53 5.73 20.86
N THR A 476 63.46 7.03 20.50
CA THR A 476 64.45 7.87 19.75
C THR A 476 64.90 7.61 18.28
N GLN A 477 64.82 8.70 17.48
CA GLN A 477 65.66 9.10 16.31
C GLN A 477 65.63 8.18 15.06
N THR A 478 65.45 8.63 13.81
CA THR A 478 65.89 9.85 13.10
C THR A 478 64.84 10.31 12.04
N ALA A 479 65.18 11.23 11.11
CA ALA A 479 64.25 11.84 10.12
C ALA A 479 64.83 11.93 8.68
N ILE A 480 64.00 12.40 7.72
CA ILE A 480 64.27 12.74 6.28
C ILE A 480 64.15 11.54 5.30
N PRO A 481 63.53 11.67 4.09
CA PRO A 481 62.53 12.63 3.56
C PRO A 481 61.23 11.95 3.03
N ALA A 482 60.33 12.70 2.39
CA ALA A 482 59.11 12.19 1.75
C ALA A 482 59.17 12.16 0.20
N PRO A 483 58.56 11.15 -0.48
CA PRO A 483 58.41 11.10 -1.94
C PRO A 483 57.09 11.79 -2.44
N PRO A 484 56.97 12.08 -3.75
CA PRO A 484 55.92 12.96 -4.32
C PRO A 484 54.54 12.29 -4.57
N PRO A 485 53.46 13.09 -4.77
CA PRO A 485 52.09 12.59 -4.96
C PRO A 485 51.82 11.99 -6.36
N PRO A 486 50.84 11.07 -6.49
CA PRO A 486 50.48 10.41 -7.75
C PRO A 486 49.65 11.28 -8.70
N ARG A 487 49.60 10.86 -9.98
CA ARG A 487 48.76 11.43 -11.06
C ARG A 487 47.93 10.33 -11.76
N PRO A 488 46.93 10.68 -12.60
CA PRO A 488 45.64 9.95 -12.62
C PRO A 488 45.61 8.64 -13.43
N ALA A 489 44.54 7.86 -13.20
CA ALA A 489 44.33 6.52 -13.72
C ALA A 489 43.92 6.46 -15.20
N VAL A 490 44.28 5.35 -15.88
CA VAL A 490 43.83 5.00 -17.23
C VAL A 490 43.54 3.49 -17.33
N GLY A 491 42.34 3.15 -17.82
CA GLY A 491 42.00 1.92 -18.56
C GLY A 491 42.55 0.55 -18.12
N GLY A 492 41.93 -0.09 -17.13
CA GLY A 492 42.07 -1.53 -16.91
C GLY A 492 41.17 -2.36 -17.84
N ARG A 493 41.72 -3.34 -18.56
CA ARG A 493 40.94 -4.28 -19.40
C ARG A 493 40.20 -5.33 -18.56
N ALA A 494 39.06 -5.81 -19.06
CA ALA A 494 38.28 -6.87 -18.44
C ALA A 494 39.03 -8.22 -18.40
N ARG A 495 38.79 -9.01 -17.36
CA ARG A 495 39.35 -10.35 -17.14
C ARG A 495 38.34 -11.41 -17.64
N PRO A 496 38.77 -12.45 -18.39
CA PRO A 496 37.85 -13.49 -18.87
C PRO A 496 37.36 -14.42 -17.73
N PRO A 497 36.18 -15.04 -17.88
CA PRO A 497 35.65 -16.00 -16.91
C PRO A 497 36.38 -17.37 -16.98
N PRO A 498 36.29 -18.19 -15.92
CA PRO A 498 36.81 -19.57 -15.93
C PRO A 498 35.97 -20.49 -16.85
N PRO A 499 36.54 -21.62 -17.31
CA PRO A 499 35.82 -22.58 -18.15
C PRO A 499 34.71 -23.32 -17.38
N ALA A 500 33.71 -23.81 -18.11
CA ALA A 500 32.63 -24.62 -17.56
C ALA A 500 33.12 -26.02 -17.15
N GLY A 501 32.61 -26.53 -16.01
CA GLY A 501 32.75 -27.93 -15.62
C GLY A 501 31.55 -28.77 -16.09
N ASP A 502 31.78 -30.07 -16.30
CA ASP A 502 30.78 -30.98 -16.86
C ASP A 502 29.55 -31.19 -15.95
N ALA A 503 28.39 -31.39 -16.58
CA ALA A 503 27.12 -31.55 -15.89
C ALA A 503 26.92 -32.99 -15.37
N VAL A 504 26.80 -33.15 -14.05
CA VAL A 504 26.36 -34.40 -13.43
C VAL A 504 24.83 -34.55 -13.60
N PRO A 505 24.30 -35.67 -14.14
CA PRO A 505 22.86 -35.86 -14.27
C PRO A 505 22.17 -35.99 -12.92
N LEU A 506 21.17 -35.13 -12.64
CA LEU A 506 20.27 -35.34 -11.50
C LEU A 506 19.33 -36.51 -11.78
N ALA A 507 19.10 -37.35 -10.77
CA ALA A 507 18.07 -38.39 -10.82
C ALA A 507 16.65 -37.76 -10.79
N PRO A 508 15.66 -38.34 -11.50
CA PRO A 508 14.30 -37.81 -11.51
C PRO A 508 13.60 -37.99 -10.14
N PRO A 509 12.70 -37.05 -9.76
CA PRO A 509 11.96 -37.14 -8.50
C PRO A 509 10.95 -38.30 -8.48
N PRO A 510 10.59 -38.83 -7.30
CA PRO A 510 9.66 -39.94 -7.17
C PRO A 510 8.24 -39.60 -7.63
N ALA A 511 7.58 -40.56 -8.26
CA ALA A 511 6.24 -40.36 -8.83
C ALA A 511 5.13 -40.21 -7.76
N PRO A 512 4.14 -39.33 -7.98
CA PRO A 512 3.09 -39.06 -6.99
C PRO A 512 2.12 -40.24 -6.80
N PRO A 513 1.47 -40.35 -5.62
CA PRO A 513 0.65 -41.51 -5.25
C PRO A 513 -0.57 -41.70 -6.16
N ARG A 514 -0.85 -42.98 -6.50
CA ARG A 514 -1.81 -43.41 -7.54
C ARG A 514 -3.24 -42.85 -7.42
N GLN A 515 -3.67 -42.41 -6.23
CA GLN A 515 -5.00 -41.82 -6.04
C GLN A 515 -5.18 -40.48 -6.76
N TRP A 516 -4.11 -39.67 -6.91
CA TRP A 516 -4.16 -38.36 -7.55
C TRP A 516 -4.53 -38.46 -9.05
N LEU A 517 -3.84 -39.35 -9.77
CA LEU A 517 -4.06 -39.65 -11.20
C LEU A 517 -5.50 -40.12 -11.49
N GLN A 518 -6.13 -40.87 -10.58
CA GLN A 518 -7.51 -41.32 -10.73
C GLN A 518 -8.56 -40.20 -10.58
N ARG A 519 -8.27 -39.15 -9.81
CA ARG A 519 -9.16 -37.98 -9.70
C ARG A 519 -9.03 -37.05 -10.92
N HIS A 520 -7.81 -36.83 -11.42
CA HIS A 520 -7.55 -35.91 -12.54
C HIS A 520 -7.98 -36.47 -13.90
N SER A 521 -7.75 -37.76 -14.18
CA SER A 521 -8.22 -38.43 -15.40
C SER A 521 -9.74 -38.34 -15.58
N LYS A 522 -10.52 -38.55 -14.51
CA LYS A 522 -11.99 -38.41 -14.50
C LYS A 522 -12.47 -36.98 -14.77
N ARG A 523 -11.71 -35.94 -14.38
CA ARG A 523 -12.01 -34.54 -14.77
C ARG A 523 -11.74 -34.30 -16.27
N ARG A 524 -10.58 -34.72 -16.80
CA ARG A 524 -10.23 -34.55 -18.24
C ARG A 524 -11.21 -35.26 -19.18
N LEU A 525 -11.67 -36.47 -18.84
CA LEU A 525 -12.64 -37.20 -19.66
C LEU A 525 -14.04 -36.53 -19.69
N ARG A 526 -14.45 -35.83 -18.62
CA ARG A 526 -15.72 -35.09 -18.59
C ARG A 526 -15.67 -33.81 -19.45
N SER A 527 -14.56 -33.05 -19.43
CA SER A 527 -14.45 -31.83 -20.25
C SER A 527 -14.38 -32.13 -21.75
N ILE A 528 -13.73 -33.22 -22.15
CA ILE A 528 -13.69 -33.68 -23.55
C ILE A 528 -15.11 -34.07 -24.04
N ARG A 529 -15.89 -34.81 -23.24
CA ARG A 529 -17.28 -35.17 -23.61
C ARG A 529 -18.19 -33.95 -23.77
N LEU A 530 -18.04 -32.91 -22.93
CA LEU A 530 -18.83 -31.69 -23.05
C LEU A 530 -18.54 -30.90 -24.34
N ARG A 531 -17.27 -30.77 -24.73
CA ARG A 531 -16.92 -30.15 -26.03
C ARG A 531 -17.43 -30.96 -27.24
N SER A 532 -17.50 -32.28 -27.14
CA SER A 532 -18.04 -33.17 -28.20
C SER A 532 -19.57 -33.09 -28.40
N ILE A 533 -20.29 -32.47 -27.45
CA ILE A 533 -21.75 -32.26 -27.51
C ILE A 533 -22.08 -30.86 -28.04
N LEU A 534 -21.33 -29.84 -27.65
CA LEU A 534 -21.54 -28.46 -28.12
C LEU A 534 -21.23 -28.30 -29.62
N ASN A 535 -20.15 -28.91 -30.13
CA ASN A 535 -19.81 -28.95 -31.57
C ASN A 535 -20.76 -29.84 -32.42
N ARG A 536 -22.02 -30.03 -31.99
CA ARG A 536 -23.07 -30.72 -32.77
C ARG A 536 -24.40 -29.95 -32.83
N TYR A 537 -24.42 -28.71 -32.32
CA TYR A 537 -25.55 -27.78 -32.39
C TYR A 537 -25.06 -26.37 -32.77
N SER A 538 -24.25 -26.29 -33.82
CA SER A 538 -23.78 -25.08 -34.52
C SER A 538 -23.45 -25.44 -35.95
#